data_AF-A0A2K8PLC0-F1
#
_entry.id   AF-A0A2K8PLC0-F1
#
_cell.length_a   1.000
_cell.length_b   1.000
_cell.length_c   1.000
_cell.angle_alpha   90.00
_cell.angle_beta   90.00
_cell.angle_gamma   90.00
#
_symmetry.space_group_name_H-M   'P 1'
#
loop_
_entity.id
_entity.type
_entity.pdbx_description
1 polymer ?
#
loop_
_entity_poly.entity_id
_entity_poly.type
_entity_poly.pdbx_seq_one_letter_code
_entity_poly.pdbx_strand_id
1 'polypeptide(L)'
;MWVERLFRDLCNHIMALTDLPAGSEAGFMDREIRSGEGWSERLGAALATCRVFVPLFSPRYFASEMCGKEWFAFAQRAIQHGALSNQRAEAIVPALWVPVPPSQLPGPAERLQFNHNTFGERYVTDGLYGLIKLRRYAEQYEQAVYELARRIVRVAETVRLDPVRPLDYRLVPSAFGPAGGRGAAGPGGGPARTLHVTVAAASRHDLPAGRSPEYYGESALEWNPYHPVSQMPIAYVAEDLVKNLNYRTTMSSFDDEAGHFDSKQPPTRPEILIVDRWAVEDEHRRQRLAAFDQEHRPWINVVVPWNRYDHQSRAKEAELARRLEETLPVKMGQGRAACRAAANGVANMETLGQILPQVVEAAAQQFLRHAQVYLPAGNTHTERPRLLGPMGMGEPPVPPPAPFPPTAHRGPDGHTGSGGTDGSDTDTDSTDTDRGDADDSQS
;
A
#
# COMPACT_ATOMS: atom_id res chain seq x y z
N MET A 1 -22.92 -19.85 14.49
CA MET A 1 -22.87 -19.14 13.18
C MET A 1 -22.49 -20.12 12.05
N TRP A 2 -22.86 -19.90 10.77
CA TRP A 2 -22.51 -20.86 9.68
C TRP A 2 -21.00 -21.01 9.43
N VAL A 3 -20.24 -19.93 9.59
CA VAL A 3 -18.77 -19.94 9.44
C VAL A 3 -18.12 -20.81 10.51
N GLU A 4 -18.60 -20.77 11.75
CA GLU A 4 -18.11 -21.67 12.83
C GLU A 4 -18.36 -23.13 12.54
N ARG A 5 -19.49 -23.45 11.89
CA ARG A 5 -19.76 -24.82 11.44
C ARG A 5 -18.73 -25.24 10.40
N LEU A 6 -18.53 -24.43 9.36
CA LEU A 6 -17.49 -24.68 8.34
C LEU A 6 -16.11 -24.88 8.98
N PHE A 7 -15.71 -24.01 9.90
CA PHE A 7 -14.42 -24.09 10.58
C PHE A 7 -14.25 -25.41 11.34
N ARG A 8 -15.25 -25.82 12.12
CA ARG A 8 -15.23 -27.09 12.85
C ARG A 8 -15.18 -28.28 11.89
N ASP A 9 -16.02 -28.26 10.86
CA ASP A 9 -16.12 -29.37 9.90
C ASP A 9 -14.79 -29.52 9.13
N LEU A 10 -14.15 -28.41 8.73
CA LEU A 10 -12.79 -28.41 8.16
C LEU A 10 -11.74 -28.94 9.15
N CYS A 11 -11.73 -28.49 10.39
CA CYS A 11 -10.77 -28.97 11.40
C CYS A 11 -10.91 -30.48 11.62
N ASN A 12 -12.14 -31.00 11.67
CA ASN A 12 -12.39 -32.43 11.81
C ASN A 12 -11.79 -33.23 10.64
N HIS A 13 -12.00 -32.78 9.39
CA HIS A 13 -11.39 -33.44 8.24
C HIS A 13 -9.87 -33.33 8.24
N ILE A 14 -9.29 -32.18 8.61
CA ILE A 14 -7.83 -32.02 8.67
C ILE A 14 -7.22 -32.95 9.74
N MET A 15 -7.84 -33.03 10.92
CA MET A 15 -7.40 -33.98 11.96
C MET A 15 -7.49 -35.43 11.49
N ALA A 16 -8.51 -35.79 10.70
CA ALA A 16 -8.64 -37.13 10.15
C ALA A 16 -7.65 -37.44 9.01
N LEU A 17 -7.14 -36.41 8.33
CA LEU A 17 -6.23 -36.52 7.18
C LEU A 17 -4.74 -36.37 7.57
N THR A 18 -4.43 -36.08 8.83
CA THR A 18 -3.07 -35.80 9.30
C THR A 18 -2.70 -36.67 10.50
N ASP A 19 -1.42 -36.66 10.87
CA ASP A 19 -0.85 -37.31 12.04
C ASP A 19 -0.80 -36.39 13.28
N LEU A 20 -1.54 -35.26 13.26
CA LEU A 20 -1.58 -34.33 14.38
C LEU A 20 -2.08 -35.03 15.66
N PRO A 21 -1.39 -34.86 16.81
CA PRO A 21 -1.81 -35.48 18.07
C PRO A 21 -3.24 -35.10 18.46
N ALA A 22 -3.97 -36.06 19.03
CA ALA A 22 -5.29 -35.80 19.59
C ALA A 22 -5.26 -34.62 20.58
N GLY A 23 -6.16 -33.65 20.40
CA GLY A 23 -6.21 -32.42 21.20
C GLY A 23 -5.39 -31.26 20.63
N SER A 24 -4.69 -31.44 19.50
CA SER A 24 -4.03 -30.34 18.78
C SER A 24 -5.05 -29.44 18.08
N GLU A 25 -4.79 -28.14 18.01
CA GLU A 25 -5.60 -27.20 17.23
C GLU A 25 -5.21 -27.28 15.74
N ALA A 26 -6.06 -27.89 14.91
CA ALA A 26 -5.83 -27.99 13.46
C ALA A 26 -5.91 -26.65 12.72
N GLY A 27 -6.46 -25.61 13.35
CA GLY A 27 -6.60 -24.29 12.77
C GLY A 27 -6.99 -23.24 13.79
N PHE A 28 -6.90 -21.99 13.37
CA PHE A 28 -7.29 -20.81 14.13
C PHE A 28 -8.36 -20.04 13.36
N MET A 29 -9.41 -19.62 14.04
CA MET A 29 -10.41 -18.69 13.53
C MET A 29 -10.69 -17.67 14.63
N ASP A 30 -10.66 -16.39 14.27
CA ASP A 30 -11.08 -15.36 15.21
C ASP A 30 -12.59 -15.46 15.45
N ARG A 31 -12.97 -15.68 16.70
CA ARG A 31 -14.35 -15.93 17.13
C ARG A 31 -14.96 -14.75 17.85
N GLU A 32 -14.18 -13.73 18.22
CA GLU A 32 -14.64 -12.65 19.09
C GLU A 32 -13.96 -11.30 18.78
N ILE A 33 -14.77 -10.32 18.38
CA ILE A 33 -14.44 -8.89 18.52
C ILE A 33 -14.51 -8.58 20.02
N ARG A 34 -13.44 -8.89 20.77
CA ARG A 34 -13.26 -8.39 22.14
C ARG A 34 -12.02 -7.52 22.16
N SER A 35 -12.28 -6.23 22.14
CA SER A 35 -11.31 -5.14 22.26
C SER A 35 -10.43 -5.36 23.50
N GLY A 36 -9.14 -5.64 23.28
CA GLY A 36 -8.12 -5.79 24.33
C GLY A 36 -6.74 -6.07 23.74
N GLU A 37 -5.68 -5.76 24.49
CA GLU A 37 -4.27 -5.87 24.05
C GLU A 37 -3.88 -7.29 23.58
N GLY A 38 -4.43 -8.34 24.20
CA GLY A 38 -4.12 -9.73 23.85
C GLY A 38 -4.73 -10.24 22.53
N TRP A 39 -5.70 -9.54 21.94
CA TRP A 39 -6.34 -9.98 20.68
C TRP A 39 -5.41 -9.81 19.48
N SER A 40 -4.78 -8.65 19.34
CA SER A 40 -3.80 -8.39 18.28
C SER A 40 -2.59 -9.31 18.38
N GLU A 41 -2.20 -9.68 19.60
CA GLU A 41 -1.08 -10.60 19.83
C GLU A 41 -1.41 -12.02 19.39
N ARG A 42 -2.58 -12.55 19.74
CA ARG A 42 -3.02 -13.89 19.33
C ARG A 42 -3.18 -14.00 17.82
N LEU A 43 -3.81 -13.01 17.18
CA LEU A 43 -3.96 -12.97 15.73
C LEU A 43 -2.59 -12.84 15.04
N GLY A 44 -1.73 -11.96 15.54
CA GLY A 44 -0.36 -11.81 15.06
C GLY A 44 0.44 -13.11 15.18
N ALA A 45 0.36 -13.81 16.31
CA ALA A 45 1.00 -15.10 16.52
C ALA A 45 0.45 -16.18 15.58
N ALA A 46 -0.87 -16.23 15.39
CA ALA A 46 -1.51 -17.16 14.46
C ALA A 46 -1.03 -16.92 13.02
N LEU A 47 -1.02 -15.67 12.55
CA LEU A 47 -0.53 -15.31 11.21
C LEU A 47 0.98 -15.58 11.05
N ALA A 48 1.75 -15.42 12.12
CA ALA A 48 3.18 -15.66 12.12
C ALA A 48 3.55 -17.15 12.10
N THR A 49 2.65 -18.05 12.54
CA THR A 49 2.94 -19.48 12.74
C THR A 49 2.09 -20.44 11.90
N CYS A 50 0.91 -20.03 11.42
CA CYS A 50 0.03 -20.92 10.65
C CYS A 50 0.72 -21.40 9.36
N ARG A 51 0.40 -22.59 8.87
CA ARG A 51 1.02 -23.14 7.64
C ARG A 51 0.27 -22.72 6.38
N VAL A 52 -1.05 -22.57 6.48
CA VAL A 52 -1.96 -22.25 5.37
C VAL A 52 -2.91 -21.16 5.80
N PHE A 53 -3.13 -20.18 4.93
CA PHE A 53 -4.14 -19.14 5.11
C PHE A 53 -5.36 -19.44 4.25
N VAL A 54 -6.55 -19.46 4.87
CA VAL A 54 -7.81 -19.83 4.20
C VAL A 54 -8.77 -18.63 4.19
N PRO A 55 -8.67 -17.73 3.19
CA PRO A 55 -9.58 -16.60 3.07
C PRO A 55 -10.96 -17.04 2.58
N LEU A 56 -12.02 -16.55 3.23
CA LEU A 56 -13.41 -16.84 2.85
C LEU A 56 -13.92 -15.80 1.83
N PHE A 57 -13.73 -16.10 0.55
CA PHE A 57 -14.08 -15.21 -0.55
C PHE A 57 -15.57 -14.86 -0.52
N SER A 58 -15.86 -13.58 -0.33
CA SER A 58 -17.18 -12.99 -0.39
C SER A 58 -17.04 -11.47 -0.59
N PRO A 59 -18.07 -10.76 -1.07
CA PRO A 59 -18.01 -9.30 -1.20
C PRO A 59 -17.70 -8.61 0.14
N ARG A 60 -18.23 -9.13 1.26
CA ARG A 60 -17.97 -8.59 2.61
C ARG A 60 -16.53 -8.82 3.07
N TYR A 61 -15.92 -9.95 2.73
CA TYR A 61 -14.52 -10.23 3.04
C TYR A 61 -13.59 -9.21 2.36
N PHE A 62 -13.79 -8.93 1.07
CA PHE A 62 -12.97 -7.97 0.33
C PHE A 62 -13.26 -6.50 0.66
N ALA A 63 -14.41 -6.19 1.29
CA ALA A 63 -14.71 -4.86 1.81
C ALA A 63 -14.13 -4.63 3.22
N SER A 64 -13.67 -5.69 3.91
CA SER A 64 -13.14 -5.60 5.27
C SER A 64 -11.67 -5.20 5.27
N GLU A 65 -11.35 -4.05 5.89
CA GLU A 65 -9.96 -3.63 6.10
C GLU A 65 -9.18 -4.66 6.92
N MET A 66 -9.81 -5.23 7.96
CA MET A 66 -9.17 -6.22 8.83
C MET A 66 -8.79 -7.50 8.07
N CYS A 67 -9.68 -8.00 7.21
CA CYS A 67 -9.37 -9.16 6.37
C CYS A 67 -8.22 -8.85 5.39
N GLY A 68 -8.15 -7.61 4.90
CA GLY A 68 -7.03 -7.15 4.09
C GLY A 68 -5.70 -7.07 4.86
N LYS A 69 -5.75 -6.73 6.16
CA LYS A 69 -4.56 -6.73 7.03
C LYS A 69 -4.05 -8.14 7.32
N GLU A 70 -4.96 -9.07 7.63
CA GLU A 70 -4.63 -10.50 7.79
C GLU A 70 -3.95 -11.07 6.55
N TRP A 71 -4.56 -10.79 5.38
CA TRP A 71 -3.98 -11.19 4.10
C TRP A 71 -2.58 -10.61 3.92
N PHE A 72 -2.42 -9.30 4.15
CA PHE A 72 -1.14 -8.62 3.96
C PHE A 72 -0.06 -9.27 4.82
N ALA A 73 -0.32 -9.45 6.11
CA ALA A 73 0.62 -10.03 7.07
C ALA A 73 1.06 -11.45 6.66
N PHE A 74 0.12 -12.32 6.28
CA PHE A 74 0.46 -13.66 5.83
C PHE A 74 1.23 -13.66 4.50
N ALA A 75 0.78 -12.87 3.52
CA ALA A 75 1.42 -12.78 2.22
C ALA A 75 2.84 -12.19 2.31
N GLN A 76 3.07 -11.23 3.21
CA GLN A 76 4.42 -10.71 3.47
C GLN A 76 5.38 -11.81 3.94
N ARG A 77 4.93 -12.70 4.82
CA ARG A 77 5.72 -13.85 5.27
C ARG A 77 6.04 -14.80 4.10
N ALA A 78 5.09 -15.05 3.21
CA ALA A 78 5.32 -15.86 2.02
C ALA A 78 6.33 -15.22 1.05
N ILE A 79 6.30 -13.89 0.89
CA ILE A 79 7.28 -13.13 0.10
C ILE A 79 8.67 -13.23 0.73
N GLN A 80 8.77 -13.09 2.06
CA GLN A 80 10.04 -13.24 2.79
C GLN A 80 10.62 -14.65 2.62
N HIS A 81 9.80 -15.70 2.74
CA HIS A 81 10.23 -17.07 2.46
C HIS A 81 10.76 -17.21 1.02
N GLY A 82 10.04 -16.66 0.04
CA GLY A 82 10.48 -16.67 -1.35
C GLY A 82 11.82 -15.98 -1.55
N ALA A 83 12.05 -14.86 -0.86
CA ALA A 83 13.31 -14.14 -0.93
C ALA A 83 14.49 -14.97 -0.41
N LEU A 84 14.29 -15.75 0.66
CA LEU A 84 15.33 -16.58 1.25
C LEU A 84 15.60 -17.87 0.46
N SER A 85 14.57 -18.45 -0.18
CA SER A 85 14.63 -19.78 -0.82
C SER A 85 14.67 -19.76 -2.35
N ASN A 86 14.44 -18.59 -2.97
CA ASN A 86 14.13 -18.45 -4.40
C ASN A 86 12.95 -19.32 -4.88
N GLN A 87 12.02 -19.65 -3.96
CA GLN A 87 10.86 -20.48 -4.23
C GLN A 87 9.60 -19.78 -3.72
N ARG A 88 8.66 -19.48 -4.64
CA ARG A 88 7.37 -18.91 -4.27
C ARG A 88 6.59 -19.88 -3.39
N ALA A 89 6.08 -19.36 -2.27
CA ALA A 89 5.27 -20.13 -1.33
C ALA A 89 3.78 -19.86 -1.56
N GLU A 90 3.12 -20.72 -2.35
CA GLU A 90 1.67 -20.66 -2.58
C GLU A 90 0.89 -21.28 -1.42
N ALA A 91 0.90 -20.60 -0.27
CA ALA A 91 0.29 -21.08 0.98
C ALA A 91 -1.11 -20.49 1.28
N ILE A 92 -1.73 -19.81 0.30
CA ILE A 92 -3.08 -19.27 0.42
C ILE A 92 -4.05 -20.21 -0.32
N VAL A 93 -5.04 -20.74 0.39
CA VAL A 93 -6.09 -21.61 -0.17
C VAL A 93 -7.43 -20.89 -0.09
N PRO A 94 -7.86 -20.20 -1.17
CA PRO A 94 -9.11 -19.45 -1.15
C PRO A 94 -10.33 -20.39 -1.10
N ALA A 95 -11.22 -20.13 -0.14
CA ALA A 95 -12.48 -20.83 -0.01
C ALA A 95 -13.62 -19.90 -0.45
N LEU A 96 -14.33 -20.28 -1.52
CA LEU A 96 -15.48 -19.55 -2.03
C LEU A 96 -16.66 -19.64 -1.06
N TRP A 97 -16.84 -18.62 -0.22
CA TRP A 97 -17.96 -18.55 0.71
C TRP A 97 -19.23 -18.14 -0.02
N VAL A 98 -19.15 -17.08 -0.81
CA VAL A 98 -20.18 -16.60 -1.74
C VAL A 98 -19.48 -16.26 -3.06
N PRO A 99 -20.02 -16.63 -4.23
CA PRO A 99 -19.44 -16.27 -5.52
C PRO A 99 -19.13 -14.77 -5.61
N VAL A 100 -17.91 -14.43 -6.04
CA VAL A 100 -17.46 -13.05 -6.21
C VAL A 100 -17.12 -12.82 -7.68
N PRO A 101 -17.76 -11.86 -8.36
CA PRO A 101 -17.39 -11.50 -9.73
C PRO A 101 -15.91 -11.06 -9.81
N PRO A 102 -15.18 -11.38 -10.89
CA PRO A 102 -13.78 -10.97 -11.05
C PRO A 102 -13.56 -9.46 -10.86
N SER A 103 -14.49 -8.62 -11.31
CA SER A 103 -14.42 -7.15 -11.16
C SER A 103 -14.48 -6.65 -9.71
N GLN A 104 -14.85 -7.51 -8.75
CA GLN A 104 -14.89 -7.20 -7.33
C GLN A 104 -13.66 -7.73 -6.57
N LEU A 105 -12.81 -8.53 -7.22
CA LEU A 105 -11.61 -9.06 -6.58
C LEU A 105 -10.55 -7.95 -6.47
N PRO A 106 -9.89 -7.78 -5.31
CA PRO A 106 -8.68 -6.97 -5.22
C PRO A 106 -7.52 -7.68 -5.96
N GLY A 107 -6.56 -6.90 -6.44
CA GLY A 107 -5.43 -7.41 -7.22
C GLY A 107 -4.67 -8.59 -6.58
N PRO A 108 -4.41 -8.61 -5.26
CA PRO A 108 -3.80 -9.78 -4.61
C PRO A 108 -4.62 -11.07 -4.74
N ALA A 109 -5.95 -10.96 -4.68
CA ALA A 109 -6.84 -12.10 -4.86
C ALA A 109 -6.98 -12.52 -6.33
N GLU A 110 -7.04 -11.56 -7.26
CA GLU A 110 -7.07 -11.84 -8.71
C GLU A 110 -5.85 -12.63 -9.20
N ARG A 111 -4.69 -12.41 -8.58
CA ARG A 111 -3.44 -13.07 -8.98
C ARG A 111 -3.30 -14.50 -8.46
N LEU A 112 -4.15 -14.94 -7.54
CA LEU A 112 -4.12 -16.32 -7.06
C LEU A 112 -4.52 -17.27 -8.19
N GLN A 113 -3.65 -18.21 -8.50
CA GLN A 113 -3.95 -19.30 -9.42
C GLN A 113 -4.69 -20.41 -8.66
N PHE A 114 -6.02 -20.33 -8.60
CA PHE A 114 -6.80 -21.32 -7.88
C PHE A 114 -8.01 -21.82 -8.68
N ASN A 115 -8.07 -23.14 -8.89
CA ASN A 115 -9.15 -23.77 -9.65
C ASN A 115 -10.25 -24.32 -8.72
N HIS A 116 -11.28 -23.50 -8.51
CA HIS A 116 -12.46 -23.84 -7.70
C HIS A 116 -13.31 -24.99 -8.29
N ASN A 117 -13.19 -25.32 -9.58
CA ASN A 117 -13.98 -26.38 -10.21
C ASN A 117 -13.70 -27.77 -9.62
N THR A 118 -12.52 -27.94 -8.99
CA THR A 118 -12.15 -29.18 -8.30
C THR A 118 -13.02 -29.51 -7.09
N PHE A 119 -13.81 -28.55 -6.60
CA PHE A 119 -14.69 -28.70 -5.43
C PHE A 119 -16.17 -28.92 -5.79
N GLY A 120 -16.48 -29.05 -7.09
CA GLY A 120 -17.82 -29.37 -7.60
C GLY A 120 -18.58 -28.18 -8.16
N GLU A 121 -19.49 -28.45 -9.11
CA GLU A 121 -20.21 -27.40 -9.84
C GLU A 121 -21.07 -26.48 -8.96
N ARG A 122 -21.78 -27.07 -7.98
CA ARG A 122 -22.58 -26.28 -7.03
C ARG A 122 -21.72 -25.43 -6.10
N TYR A 123 -20.51 -25.86 -5.76
CA TYR A 123 -19.61 -25.04 -4.97
C TYR A 123 -19.26 -23.75 -5.71
N VAL A 124 -18.94 -23.85 -7.01
CA VAL A 124 -18.61 -22.68 -7.84
C VAL A 124 -19.82 -21.77 -8.04
N THR A 125 -21.01 -22.37 -8.20
CA THR A 125 -22.25 -21.64 -8.50
C THR A 125 -22.89 -20.99 -7.28
N ASP A 126 -22.96 -21.71 -6.15
CA ASP A 126 -23.72 -21.32 -4.96
C ASP A 126 -22.81 -20.90 -3.79
N GLY A 127 -21.51 -21.22 -3.83
CA GLY A 127 -20.56 -21.04 -2.74
C GLY A 127 -20.86 -21.92 -1.51
N LEU A 128 -19.93 -21.98 -0.57
CA LEU A 128 -20.11 -22.74 0.68
C LEU A 128 -21.31 -22.26 1.50
N TYR A 129 -21.65 -20.97 1.45
CA TYR A 129 -22.84 -20.44 2.13
C TYR A 129 -24.15 -21.00 1.56
N GLY A 130 -24.24 -21.12 0.22
CA GLY A 130 -25.41 -21.72 -0.42
C GLY A 130 -25.56 -23.20 -0.08
N LEU A 131 -24.44 -23.93 -0.10
CA LEU A 131 -24.39 -25.35 0.24
C LEU A 131 -24.75 -25.62 1.71
N ILE A 132 -24.16 -24.89 2.65
CA ILE A 132 -24.35 -25.15 4.09
C ILE A 132 -25.76 -24.79 4.59
N LYS A 133 -26.41 -23.80 3.95
CA LYS A 133 -27.72 -23.28 4.35
C LYS A 133 -28.87 -24.18 3.90
N LEU A 134 -28.73 -24.84 2.75
CA LEU A 134 -29.80 -25.60 2.12
C LEU A 134 -29.63 -27.10 2.39
N ARG A 135 -30.53 -27.70 3.19
CA ARG A 135 -30.46 -29.13 3.58
C ARG A 135 -30.35 -30.09 2.40
N ARG A 136 -30.98 -29.76 1.26
CA ARG A 136 -30.92 -30.55 0.03
C ARG A 136 -29.50 -30.63 -0.58
N TYR A 137 -28.58 -29.78 -0.14
CA TYR A 137 -27.19 -29.74 -0.60
C TYR A 137 -26.20 -30.29 0.44
N ALA A 138 -26.66 -31.08 1.41
CA ALA A 138 -25.81 -31.63 2.46
C ALA A 138 -24.65 -32.46 1.89
N GLU A 139 -24.90 -33.36 0.95
CA GLU A 139 -23.84 -34.19 0.32
C GLU A 139 -22.82 -33.34 -0.44
N GLN A 140 -23.29 -32.34 -1.18
CA GLN A 140 -22.40 -31.43 -1.92
C GLN A 140 -21.58 -30.54 -0.98
N TYR A 141 -22.16 -30.14 0.16
CA TYR A 141 -21.45 -29.44 1.22
C TYR A 141 -20.32 -30.31 1.78
N GLU A 142 -20.62 -31.53 2.24
CA GLU A 142 -19.63 -32.44 2.81
C GLU A 142 -18.49 -32.72 1.81
N GLN A 143 -18.83 -33.00 0.54
CA GLN A 143 -17.84 -33.22 -0.51
C GLN A 143 -16.93 -32.00 -0.72
N ALA A 144 -17.50 -30.79 -0.81
CA ALA A 144 -16.74 -29.57 -1.02
C ALA A 144 -15.81 -29.25 0.18
N VAL A 145 -16.28 -29.46 1.41
CA VAL A 145 -15.48 -29.26 2.62
C VAL A 145 -14.34 -30.28 2.71
N TYR A 146 -14.61 -31.54 2.38
CA TYR A 146 -13.59 -32.59 2.35
C TYR A 146 -12.48 -32.29 1.33
N GLU A 147 -12.84 -31.89 0.10
CA GLU A 147 -11.83 -31.56 -0.93
C GLU A 147 -11.04 -30.29 -0.56
N LEU A 148 -11.69 -29.30 0.07
CA LEU A 148 -11.01 -28.13 0.62
C LEU A 148 -10.00 -28.54 1.71
N ALA A 149 -10.39 -29.42 2.63
CA ALA A 149 -9.49 -29.94 3.66
C ALA A 149 -8.29 -30.69 3.06
N ARG A 150 -8.52 -31.57 2.06
CA ARG A 150 -7.43 -32.25 1.33
C ARG A 150 -6.47 -31.26 0.67
N ARG A 151 -7.00 -30.17 0.08
CA ARG A 151 -6.15 -29.12 -0.51
C ARG A 151 -5.32 -28.40 0.55
N ILE A 152 -5.92 -28.07 1.71
CA ILE A 152 -5.21 -27.45 2.83
C ILE A 152 -4.06 -28.34 3.31
N VAL A 153 -4.32 -29.64 3.57
CA VAL A 153 -3.30 -30.60 4.02
C VAL A 153 -2.17 -30.70 3.00
N ARG A 154 -2.50 -30.88 1.71
CA ARG A 154 -1.49 -30.93 0.65
C ARG A 154 -0.62 -29.69 0.63
N VAL A 155 -1.22 -28.49 0.66
CA VAL A 155 -0.46 -27.23 0.65
C VAL A 155 0.43 -27.14 1.88
N ALA A 156 -0.08 -27.49 3.06
CA ALA A 156 0.70 -27.49 4.30
C ALA A 156 1.93 -28.40 4.20
N GLU A 157 1.80 -29.59 3.61
CA GLU A 157 2.89 -30.57 3.45
C GLU A 157 3.94 -30.13 2.42
N THR A 158 3.50 -29.56 1.30
CA THR A 158 4.37 -29.16 0.19
C THR A 158 5.05 -27.82 0.39
N VAL A 159 4.38 -26.88 1.08
CA VAL A 159 4.88 -25.52 1.29
C VAL A 159 5.23 -25.37 2.76
N ARG A 160 6.54 -25.30 3.05
CA ARG A 160 7.06 -25.12 4.41
C ARG A 160 7.38 -23.65 4.65
N LEU A 161 6.38 -22.91 5.12
CA LEU A 161 6.62 -21.55 5.63
C LEU A 161 7.17 -21.61 7.04
N ASP A 162 8.39 -21.12 7.22
CA ASP A 162 8.98 -20.99 8.55
C ASP A 162 8.21 -19.96 9.38
N PRO A 163 8.03 -20.21 10.69
CA PRO A 163 7.50 -19.22 11.60
C PRO A 163 8.35 -17.95 11.61
N VAL A 164 7.70 -16.79 11.70
CA VAL A 164 8.39 -15.50 11.81
C VAL A 164 8.01 -14.80 13.11
N ARG A 165 8.67 -13.69 13.40
CA ARG A 165 8.24 -12.81 14.48
C ARG A 165 6.85 -12.23 14.15
N PRO A 166 5.89 -12.22 15.10
CA PRO A 166 4.63 -11.54 14.91
C PRO A 166 4.82 -10.06 14.53
N LEU A 167 4.14 -9.63 13.47
CA LEU A 167 4.08 -8.23 13.09
C LEU A 167 3.21 -7.45 14.08
N ASP A 168 3.52 -6.18 14.31
CA ASP A 168 2.59 -5.29 15.01
C ASP A 168 1.38 -5.04 14.11
N TYR A 169 0.30 -5.75 14.42
CA TYR A 169 -0.91 -5.78 13.62
C TYR A 169 -1.57 -4.39 13.44
N ARG A 170 -1.26 -3.42 14.32
CA ARG A 170 -1.76 -2.05 14.23
C ARG A 170 -1.12 -1.27 13.08
N LEU A 171 0.11 -1.62 12.72
CA LEU A 171 0.90 -0.98 11.67
C LEU A 171 0.77 -1.68 10.32
N VAL A 172 0.12 -2.85 10.30
CA VAL A 172 -0.10 -3.63 9.08
C VAL A 172 -1.12 -2.92 8.17
N PRO A 173 -0.78 -2.67 6.89
CA PRO A 173 -1.71 -2.10 5.92
C PRO A 173 -2.71 -3.15 5.42
N SER A 174 -3.82 -2.70 4.83
CA SER A 174 -4.75 -3.58 4.13
C SER A 174 -4.26 -3.90 2.72
N ALA A 175 -4.13 -5.19 2.39
CA ALA A 175 -3.84 -5.68 1.05
C ALA A 175 -4.95 -5.38 0.02
N PHE A 176 -6.15 -4.98 0.45
CA PHE A 176 -7.27 -4.71 -0.47
C PHE A 176 -7.32 -3.25 -0.94
N GLY A 177 -6.45 -2.39 -0.42
CA GLY A 177 -6.46 -0.95 -0.64
C GLY A 177 -7.52 -0.23 0.20
N PRO A 178 -7.65 1.10 0.05
CA PRO A 178 -8.58 1.91 0.84
C PRO A 178 -10.04 1.55 0.54
N ALA A 179 -10.84 1.38 1.59
CA ALA A 179 -12.24 0.93 1.54
C ALA A 179 -13.17 1.83 0.68
N GLY A 180 -12.78 3.09 0.41
CA GLY A 180 -13.57 4.08 -0.32
C GLY A 180 -13.37 4.13 -1.86
N GLY A 181 -12.39 3.42 -2.42
CA GLY A 181 -12.09 3.50 -3.87
C GLY A 181 -13.10 2.80 -4.79
N ARG A 182 -14.09 2.10 -4.21
CA ARG A 182 -15.01 1.20 -4.93
C ARG A 182 -16.45 1.74 -5.06
N GLY A 183 -16.79 2.85 -4.39
CA GLY A 183 -18.14 3.42 -4.40
C GLY A 183 -18.40 4.45 -5.53
N ALA A 184 -17.34 5.00 -6.14
CA ALA A 184 -17.43 6.00 -7.21
C ALA A 184 -17.11 5.43 -8.61
N ALA A 185 -16.74 4.15 -8.70
CA ALA A 185 -16.62 3.47 -9.97
C ALA A 185 -17.98 2.83 -10.28
N GLY A 186 -18.64 3.31 -11.33
CA GLY A 186 -19.81 2.65 -11.90
C GLY A 186 -19.48 1.25 -12.45
N PRO A 187 -20.25 0.71 -13.41
CA PRO A 187 -20.07 -0.64 -13.95
C PRO A 187 -18.74 -0.93 -14.70
N GLY A 188 -17.71 -0.09 -14.54
CA GLY A 188 -16.32 -0.35 -14.89
C GLY A 188 -15.44 0.07 -13.71
N GLY A 189 -14.80 -0.90 -13.05
CA GLY A 189 -13.93 -0.67 -11.90
C GLY A 189 -12.90 0.44 -12.16
N GLY A 190 -12.65 1.27 -11.16
CA GLY A 190 -11.70 2.38 -11.26
C GLY A 190 -10.33 1.94 -11.77
N PRO A 191 -9.53 2.87 -12.34
CA PRO A 191 -8.24 2.52 -12.93
C PRO A 191 -7.35 1.81 -11.90
N ALA A 192 -6.69 0.73 -12.33
CA ALA A 192 -5.78 -0.02 -11.48
C ALA A 192 -4.70 0.92 -10.93
N ARG A 193 -4.46 0.86 -9.61
CA ARG A 193 -3.40 1.64 -8.98
C ARG A 193 -2.06 1.20 -9.55
N THR A 194 -1.35 2.07 -10.25
CA THR A 194 -0.02 1.78 -10.79
C THR A 194 1.05 2.39 -9.88
N LEU A 195 2.21 1.74 -9.83
CA LEU A 195 3.41 2.25 -9.16
C LEU A 195 4.64 1.85 -10.00
N HIS A 196 5.64 2.71 -10.05
CA HIS A 196 6.90 2.40 -10.72
C HIS A 196 8.03 2.25 -9.70
N VAL A 197 8.87 1.23 -9.88
CA VAL A 197 10.09 1.03 -9.09
C VAL A 197 11.28 1.21 -10.01
N THR A 198 12.14 2.16 -9.69
CA THR A 198 13.40 2.40 -10.40
C THR A 198 14.56 1.97 -9.51
N VAL A 199 15.56 1.29 -10.08
CA VAL A 199 16.74 0.83 -9.33
C VAL A 199 17.98 1.54 -9.84
N ALA A 200 18.65 2.29 -8.96
CA ALA A 200 19.94 2.91 -9.21
C ALA A 200 21.03 2.07 -8.53
N ALA A 201 21.56 1.10 -9.28
CA ALA A 201 22.66 0.23 -8.88
C ALA A 201 23.57 -0.02 -10.08
N ALA A 202 24.82 -0.39 -9.83
CA ALA A 202 25.69 -0.90 -10.88
C ALA A 202 25.19 -2.26 -11.39
N SER A 203 25.56 -2.61 -12.62
CA SER A 203 25.57 -3.98 -13.11
C SER A 203 26.90 -4.66 -12.75
N ARG A 204 27.02 -5.95 -13.07
CA ARG A 204 28.28 -6.69 -12.92
C ARG A 204 29.42 -6.15 -13.80
N HIS A 205 29.10 -5.45 -14.88
CA HIS A 205 30.08 -5.00 -15.89
C HIS A 205 30.66 -3.60 -15.64
N ASP A 206 30.06 -2.82 -14.74
CA ASP A 206 30.41 -1.42 -14.47
C ASP A 206 30.58 -1.15 -12.95
N LEU A 207 31.11 -2.15 -12.25
CA LEU A 207 31.34 -2.07 -10.81
C LEU A 207 32.49 -1.10 -10.47
N PRO A 208 32.37 -0.34 -9.37
CA PRO A 208 33.49 0.44 -8.83
C PRO A 208 34.70 -0.44 -8.52
N ALA A 209 35.90 0.14 -8.64
CA ALA A 209 37.14 -0.57 -8.39
C ALA A 209 37.17 -1.21 -6.98
N GLY A 210 37.42 -2.52 -6.94
CA GLY A 210 37.48 -3.30 -5.70
C GLY A 210 36.13 -3.78 -5.15
N ARG A 211 34.99 -3.46 -5.78
CA ARG A 211 33.68 -3.98 -5.37
C ARG A 211 33.49 -5.44 -5.82
N SER A 212 33.01 -6.30 -4.91
CA SER A 212 32.70 -7.70 -5.21
C SER A 212 31.52 -7.84 -6.18
N PRO A 213 31.62 -8.67 -7.23
CA PRO A 213 30.54 -8.88 -8.20
C PRO A 213 29.42 -9.80 -7.72
N GLU A 214 29.55 -10.46 -6.57
CA GLU A 214 28.59 -11.47 -6.07
C GLU A 214 27.21 -10.90 -5.73
N TYR A 215 27.11 -9.60 -5.47
CA TYR A 215 25.86 -8.89 -5.17
C TYR A 215 25.15 -8.37 -6.42
N TYR A 216 25.75 -8.50 -7.60
CA TYR A 216 25.30 -7.86 -8.84
C TYR A 216 25.10 -8.89 -9.95
N GLY A 217 24.08 -8.64 -10.77
CA GLY A 217 23.79 -9.42 -11.98
C GLY A 217 24.04 -8.61 -13.26
N GLU A 218 23.42 -9.04 -14.36
CA GLU A 218 23.63 -8.45 -15.69
C GLU A 218 23.00 -7.05 -15.83
N SER A 219 22.02 -6.72 -14.97
CA SER A 219 21.37 -5.42 -14.91
C SER A 219 21.24 -4.90 -13.47
N ALA A 220 20.96 -3.61 -13.32
CA ALA A 220 20.70 -3.00 -12.01
C ALA A 220 19.52 -3.66 -11.26
N LEU A 221 18.55 -4.23 -11.98
CA LEU A 221 17.41 -4.95 -11.38
C LEU A 221 17.81 -6.27 -10.72
N GLU A 222 18.95 -6.85 -11.12
CA GLU A 222 19.49 -8.09 -10.57
C GLU A 222 20.41 -7.84 -9.36
N TRP A 223 20.56 -6.59 -8.94
CA TRP A 223 21.28 -6.25 -7.71
C TRP A 223 20.57 -6.83 -6.48
N ASN A 224 21.35 -7.53 -5.65
CA ASN A 224 20.90 -8.18 -4.42
C ASN A 224 21.78 -7.75 -3.23
N PRO A 225 21.41 -6.67 -2.51
CA PRO A 225 22.17 -6.18 -1.36
C PRO A 225 22.23 -7.16 -0.18
N TYR A 226 21.29 -8.10 -0.09
CA TYR A 226 21.16 -9.02 1.05
C TYR A 226 21.67 -10.43 0.75
N HIS A 227 22.39 -10.63 -0.36
CA HIS A 227 23.12 -11.87 -0.63
C HIS A 227 24.15 -12.15 0.50
N PRO A 228 24.40 -13.42 0.87
CA PRO A 228 23.77 -14.66 0.40
C PRO A 228 22.48 -15.04 1.15
N VAL A 229 22.05 -14.23 2.13
CA VAL A 229 20.86 -14.55 2.94
C VAL A 229 19.60 -14.50 2.07
N SER A 230 19.47 -13.47 1.23
CA SER A 230 18.46 -13.41 0.17
C SER A 230 19.02 -14.05 -1.10
N GLN A 231 18.23 -14.92 -1.72
CA GLN A 231 18.49 -15.51 -3.04
C GLN A 231 17.79 -14.74 -4.16
N MET A 232 16.89 -13.80 -3.84
CA MET A 232 16.21 -12.94 -4.82
C MET A 232 16.77 -11.51 -4.81
N PRO A 233 16.94 -10.89 -6.00
CA PRO A 233 17.24 -9.46 -6.11
C PRO A 233 16.19 -8.57 -5.47
N ILE A 234 16.61 -7.41 -4.96
CA ILE A 234 15.72 -6.55 -4.18
C ILE A 234 14.58 -5.97 -5.01
N ALA A 235 14.80 -5.71 -6.29
CA ALA A 235 13.79 -5.17 -7.20
C ALA A 235 12.54 -6.06 -7.24
N TYR A 236 12.74 -7.37 -7.42
CA TYR A 236 11.65 -8.35 -7.49
C TYR A 236 10.91 -8.49 -6.16
N VAL A 237 11.63 -8.40 -5.03
CA VAL A 237 10.97 -8.44 -3.72
C VAL A 237 10.17 -7.18 -3.44
N ALA A 238 10.70 -6.02 -3.79
CA ALA A 238 9.95 -4.76 -3.74
C ALA A 238 8.70 -4.83 -4.63
N GLU A 239 8.82 -5.43 -5.82
CA GLU A 239 7.69 -5.64 -6.73
C GLU A 239 6.58 -6.49 -6.10
N ASP A 240 6.93 -7.62 -5.49
CA ASP A 240 5.99 -8.52 -4.82
C ASP A 240 5.32 -7.84 -3.61
N LEU A 241 6.08 -7.07 -2.81
CA LEU A 241 5.53 -6.29 -1.71
C LEU A 241 4.56 -5.20 -2.18
N VAL A 242 4.90 -4.48 -3.27
CA VAL A 242 4.01 -3.47 -3.87
C VAL A 242 2.76 -4.11 -4.46
N LYS A 243 2.89 -5.26 -5.13
CA LYS A 243 1.74 -6.05 -5.58
C LYS A 243 0.84 -6.41 -4.40
N ASN A 244 1.41 -6.84 -3.27
CA ASN A 244 0.66 -7.16 -2.05
C ASN A 244 -0.15 -5.95 -1.50
N LEU A 245 0.20 -4.71 -1.87
CA LEU A 245 -0.52 -3.48 -1.53
C LEU A 245 -1.62 -3.09 -2.54
N ASN A 246 -2.01 -4.02 -3.42
CA ASN A 246 -3.00 -3.81 -4.49
C ASN A 246 -2.56 -2.80 -5.56
N TYR A 247 -1.27 -2.78 -5.89
CA TYR A 247 -0.74 -2.03 -7.03
C TYR A 247 -0.38 -2.97 -8.19
N ARG A 248 -0.38 -2.40 -9.40
CA ARG A 248 0.33 -2.93 -10.57
C ARG A 248 1.69 -2.23 -10.64
N THR A 249 2.75 -3.01 -10.71
CA THR A 249 4.12 -2.51 -10.64
C THR A 249 4.80 -2.65 -12.00
N THR A 250 5.62 -1.66 -12.38
CA THR A 250 6.60 -1.78 -13.46
C THR A 250 7.97 -1.43 -12.91
N MET A 251 9.03 -2.02 -13.47
CA MET A 251 10.41 -1.82 -13.01
C MET A 251 11.32 -1.35 -14.14
N SER A 252 12.32 -0.54 -13.82
CA SER A 252 13.38 -0.16 -14.75
C SER A 252 14.70 0.15 -14.03
N SER A 253 15.80 0.10 -14.78
CA SER A 253 17.09 0.61 -14.34
C SER A 253 17.09 2.13 -14.41
N PHE A 254 17.66 2.79 -13.40
CA PHE A 254 17.86 4.23 -13.44
C PHE A 254 18.69 4.65 -14.65
N ASP A 255 19.65 3.82 -15.05
CA ASP A 255 20.55 4.15 -16.15
C ASP A 255 19.86 4.11 -17.51
N ASP A 256 18.86 3.24 -17.69
CA ASP A 256 18.07 3.09 -18.92
C ASP A 256 17.04 4.21 -19.10
N GLU A 257 16.52 4.76 -18.00
CA GLU A 257 15.52 5.85 -17.98
C GLU A 257 16.11 7.24 -18.32
N ALA A 258 17.26 7.28 -19.00
CA ALA A 258 18.08 8.48 -19.29
C ALA A 258 17.40 9.61 -20.10
N GLY A 259 16.07 9.58 -20.28
CA GLY A 259 15.31 10.64 -20.94
C GLY A 259 13.83 10.75 -20.54
N HIS A 260 13.37 10.12 -19.46
CA HIS A 260 11.96 10.18 -19.04
C HIS A 260 11.70 11.05 -17.80
N PHE A 261 12.75 11.63 -17.22
CA PHE A 261 12.62 12.62 -16.16
C PHE A 261 12.41 14.04 -16.72
N ASP A 262 11.54 14.22 -17.72
CA ASP A 262 11.13 15.57 -18.12
C ASP A 262 10.14 16.12 -17.07
N SER A 263 10.62 17.01 -16.19
CA SER A 263 9.82 17.66 -15.14
C SER A 263 8.63 18.47 -15.68
N LYS A 264 8.53 18.68 -16.99
CA LYS A 264 7.41 19.37 -17.64
C LYS A 264 6.16 18.51 -17.78
N GLN A 265 6.27 17.18 -17.68
CA GLN A 265 5.09 16.31 -17.77
C GLN A 265 4.44 16.13 -16.39
N PRO A 266 3.10 16.20 -16.30
CA PRO A 266 2.41 15.91 -15.05
C PRO A 266 2.73 14.49 -14.59
N PRO A 267 2.82 14.24 -13.27
CA PRO A 267 3.11 12.91 -12.79
C PRO A 267 2.02 11.94 -13.23
N THR A 268 2.42 10.78 -13.73
CA THR A 268 1.49 9.75 -14.23
C THR A 268 1.19 8.68 -13.19
N ARG A 269 2.11 8.46 -12.24
CA ARG A 269 2.02 7.46 -11.17
C ARG A 269 2.97 7.79 -10.01
N PRO A 270 2.76 7.25 -8.80
CA PRO A 270 3.76 7.27 -7.73
C PRO A 270 4.96 6.40 -8.08
N GLU A 271 6.13 6.75 -7.54
CA GLU A 271 7.38 6.05 -7.83
C GLU A 271 8.23 5.81 -6.57
N ILE A 272 9.03 4.75 -6.62
CA ILE A 272 10.03 4.43 -5.59
C ILE A 272 11.39 4.29 -6.28
N LEU A 273 12.38 5.00 -5.77
CA LEU A 273 13.76 4.87 -6.21
C LEU A 273 14.54 4.05 -5.19
N ILE A 274 15.00 2.86 -5.57
CA ILE A 274 15.87 2.02 -4.76
C ILE A 274 17.32 2.34 -5.15
N VAL A 275 18.15 2.77 -4.21
CA VAL A 275 19.52 3.22 -4.48
C VAL A 275 20.55 2.34 -3.78
N ASP A 276 21.50 1.82 -4.55
CA ASP A 276 22.74 1.25 -4.01
C ASP A 276 23.70 2.39 -3.64
N ARG A 277 24.25 2.38 -2.42
CA ARG A 277 25.23 3.42 -2.05
C ARG A 277 26.49 3.32 -2.88
N TRP A 278 26.87 2.14 -3.40
CA TRP A 278 28.02 2.03 -4.30
C TRP A 278 27.80 2.70 -5.65
N ALA A 279 26.55 2.98 -6.03
CA ALA A 279 26.21 3.66 -7.27
C ALA A 279 26.80 5.09 -7.34
N VAL A 280 27.05 5.74 -6.19
CA VAL A 280 27.60 7.12 -6.13
C VAL A 280 29.12 7.19 -6.23
N GLU A 281 29.81 6.04 -6.29
CA GLU A 281 31.24 5.99 -6.63
C GLU A 281 31.47 6.23 -8.12
N ASP A 282 30.48 5.93 -8.97
CA ASP A 282 30.51 6.31 -10.38
C ASP A 282 30.14 7.79 -10.55
N GLU A 283 31.05 8.56 -11.15
CA GLU A 283 30.89 10.00 -11.32
C GLU A 283 29.67 10.36 -12.19
N HIS A 284 29.45 9.61 -13.27
CA HIS A 284 28.38 9.90 -14.21
C HIS A 284 27.00 9.67 -13.58
N ARG A 285 26.83 8.54 -12.89
CA ARG A 285 25.61 8.21 -12.16
C ARG A 285 25.36 9.17 -11.00
N ARG A 286 26.41 9.58 -10.28
CA ARG A 286 26.32 10.59 -9.23
C ARG A 286 25.80 11.92 -9.76
N GLN A 287 26.31 12.41 -10.89
CA GLN A 287 25.84 13.65 -11.51
C GLN A 287 24.37 13.56 -11.94
N ARG A 288 23.95 12.42 -12.50
CA ARG A 288 22.55 12.18 -12.88
C ARG A 288 21.61 12.13 -11.67
N LEU A 289 22.03 11.47 -10.59
CA LEU A 289 21.27 11.43 -9.33
C LEU A 289 21.15 12.82 -8.72
N ALA A 290 22.22 13.62 -8.73
CA ALA A 290 22.18 15.01 -8.26
C ALA A 290 21.23 15.89 -9.11
N ALA A 291 21.24 15.73 -10.44
CA ALA A 291 20.30 16.42 -11.31
C ALA A 291 18.84 15.98 -11.03
N PHE A 292 18.62 14.69 -10.77
CA PHE A 292 17.32 14.16 -10.38
C PHE A 292 16.81 14.74 -9.04
N ASP A 293 17.69 14.94 -8.05
CA ASP A 293 17.33 15.51 -6.73
C ASP A 293 16.91 16.98 -6.81
N GLN A 294 17.47 17.74 -7.75
CA GLN A 294 17.14 19.15 -7.97
C GLN A 294 15.70 19.34 -8.49
N GLU A 295 15.12 18.31 -9.11
CA GLU A 295 13.76 18.38 -9.61
C GLU A 295 12.73 18.12 -8.50
N HIS A 296 11.76 19.02 -8.36
CA HIS A 296 10.74 18.91 -7.31
C HIS A 296 9.73 17.79 -7.61
N ARG A 297 10.06 16.57 -7.18
CA ARG A 297 9.25 15.35 -7.40
C ARG A 297 8.82 14.68 -6.11
N PRO A 298 8.00 15.30 -5.25
CA PRO A 298 7.67 14.77 -3.91
C PRO A 298 6.93 13.43 -3.92
N TRP A 299 6.38 13.00 -5.06
CA TRP A 299 5.76 11.68 -5.25
C TRP A 299 6.76 10.54 -5.51
N ILE A 300 8.06 10.84 -5.55
CA ILE A 300 9.13 9.85 -5.60
C ILE A 300 9.84 9.82 -4.25
N ASN A 301 9.83 8.65 -3.59
CA ASN A 301 10.53 8.40 -2.35
C ASN A 301 11.72 7.45 -2.56
N VAL A 302 12.78 7.65 -1.77
CA VAL A 302 14.01 6.87 -1.84
C VAL A 302 14.03 5.77 -0.79
N VAL A 303 14.51 4.58 -1.19
CA VAL A 303 14.80 3.46 -0.29
C VAL A 303 16.27 3.08 -0.52
N VAL A 304 17.06 3.03 0.56
CA VAL A 304 18.48 2.69 0.50
C VAL A 304 18.71 1.38 1.25
N PRO A 305 18.80 0.24 0.55
CA PRO A 305 19.20 -1.02 1.15
C PRO A 305 20.63 -0.94 1.68
N TRP A 306 20.85 -1.50 2.87
CA TRP A 306 22.17 -1.47 3.50
C TRP A 306 22.42 -2.70 4.36
N ASN A 307 23.13 -3.67 3.80
CA ASN A 307 23.50 -4.88 4.51
C ASN A 307 24.76 -4.65 5.37
N ARG A 308 24.59 -4.60 6.69
CA ARG A 308 25.70 -4.42 7.65
C ARG A 308 26.66 -5.62 7.75
N TYR A 309 26.28 -6.77 7.17
CA TYR A 309 27.11 -7.97 7.12
C TYR A 309 28.05 -8.00 5.91
N ASP A 310 27.86 -7.13 4.92
CA ASP A 310 28.82 -6.96 3.84
C ASP A 310 30.03 -6.17 4.35
N HIS A 311 31.18 -6.84 4.47
CA HIS A 311 32.42 -6.27 4.98
C HIS A 311 32.91 -5.06 4.16
N GLN A 312 32.74 -5.08 2.83
CA GLN A 312 33.17 -3.96 1.98
C GLN A 312 32.29 -2.73 2.23
N SER A 313 30.97 -2.96 2.28
CA SER A 313 29.99 -1.89 2.57
C SER A 313 30.20 -1.31 3.97
N ARG A 314 30.40 -2.17 4.99
CA ARG A 314 30.69 -1.73 6.36
C ARG A 314 31.97 -0.91 6.47
N ALA A 315 33.03 -1.30 5.75
CA ALA A 315 34.31 -0.58 5.79
C ALA A 315 34.20 0.86 5.23
N LYS A 316 33.31 1.09 4.27
CA LYS A 316 33.07 2.41 3.65
C LYS A 316 31.78 3.10 4.08
N GLU A 317 31.14 2.65 5.18
CA GLU A 317 29.79 3.09 5.56
C GLU A 317 29.68 4.62 5.68
N ALA A 318 30.59 5.24 6.43
CA ALA A 318 30.56 6.69 6.65
C ALA A 318 30.84 7.49 5.37
N GLU A 319 31.75 7.00 4.52
CA GLU A 319 32.10 7.66 3.26
C GLU A 319 30.95 7.60 2.25
N LEU A 320 30.39 6.41 2.03
CA LEU A 320 29.30 6.19 1.09
C LEU A 320 27.99 6.86 1.56
N ALA A 321 27.71 6.86 2.86
CA ALA A 321 26.57 7.58 3.43
C ALA A 321 26.69 9.09 3.19
N ARG A 322 27.84 9.69 3.54
CA ARG A 322 28.10 11.13 3.32
C ARG A 322 27.99 11.50 1.84
N ARG A 323 28.61 10.72 0.95
CA ARG A 323 28.54 10.97 -0.50
C ARG A 323 27.11 10.88 -1.05
N LEU A 324 26.33 9.92 -0.56
CA LEU A 324 24.92 9.80 -0.96
C LEU A 324 24.08 10.97 -0.45
N GLU A 325 24.27 11.40 0.81
CA GLU A 325 23.61 12.57 1.39
C GLU A 325 23.98 13.87 0.65
N GLU A 326 25.23 14.02 0.22
CA GLU A 326 25.69 15.14 -0.61
C GLU A 326 25.09 15.10 -2.03
N THR A 327 24.80 13.90 -2.55
CA THR A 327 24.24 13.72 -3.90
C THR A 327 22.72 13.91 -3.93
N LEU A 328 22.02 13.46 -2.89
CA LEU A 328 20.55 13.46 -2.80
C LEU A 328 20.02 14.20 -1.55
N PRO A 329 20.47 15.44 -1.24
CA PRO A 329 20.14 16.11 0.01
C PRO A 329 18.63 16.31 0.21
N VAL A 330 17.88 16.60 -0.87
CA VAL A 330 16.43 16.79 -0.78
C VAL A 330 15.73 15.46 -0.51
N LYS A 331 16.03 14.43 -1.30
CA LYS A 331 15.38 13.12 -1.19
C LYS A 331 15.68 12.40 0.11
N MET A 332 16.89 12.55 0.67
CA MET A 332 17.27 11.94 1.94
C MET A 332 16.53 12.57 3.14
N GLY A 333 16.23 13.88 3.07
CA GLY A 333 15.44 14.59 4.09
C GLY A 333 13.92 14.55 3.88
N GLN A 334 13.44 14.11 2.71
CA GLN A 334 12.04 14.23 2.30
C GLN A 334 11.10 13.28 3.08
N GLY A 335 9.89 13.79 3.35
CA GLY A 335 8.74 12.94 3.68
C GLY A 335 8.57 12.65 5.17
N ARG A 336 7.87 11.55 5.48
CA ARG A 336 7.56 11.12 6.85
C ARG A 336 8.74 10.39 7.49
N ALA A 337 8.63 10.10 8.78
CA ALA A 337 9.66 9.35 9.53
C ALA A 337 10.05 8.03 8.84
N ALA A 338 9.09 7.27 8.30
CA ALA A 338 9.36 6.04 7.57
C ALA A 338 10.13 6.27 6.26
N CYS A 339 9.87 7.36 5.52
CA CYS A 339 10.62 7.71 4.32
C CYS A 339 12.08 8.01 4.66
N ARG A 340 12.31 8.82 5.70
CA ARG A 340 13.67 9.13 6.18
C ARG A 340 14.40 7.89 6.71
N ALA A 341 13.71 7.02 7.44
CA ALA A 341 14.28 5.75 7.90
C ALA A 341 14.64 4.82 6.72
N ALA A 342 13.83 4.78 5.66
CA ALA A 342 14.14 4.01 4.45
C ALA A 342 15.34 4.58 3.68
N ALA A 343 15.47 5.91 3.64
CA ALA A 343 16.62 6.60 3.04
C ALA A 343 17.91 6.42 3.85
N ASN A 344 17.82 6.39 5.18
CA ASN A 344 18.97 6.24 6.07
C ASN A 344 19.57 4.82 6.10
N GLY A 345 18.86 3.82 5.58
CA GLY A 345 19.36 2.45 5.46
C GLY A 345 18.36 1.40 5.93
N VAL A 346 18.00 0.48 5.02
CA VAL A 346 17.18 -0.71 5.32
C VAL A 346 18.09 -1.91 5.50
N ALA A 347 18.11 -2.49 6.71
CA ALA A 347 19.13 -3.46 7.10
C ALA A 347 18.94 -4.87 6.50
N ASN A 348 17.68 -5.28 6.29
CA ASN A 348 17.32 -6.63 5.86
C ASN A 348 15.90 -6.66 5.27
N MET A 349 15.50 -7.84 4.78
CA MET A 349 14.21 -8.09 4.14
C MET A 349 13.02 -7.94 5.10
N GLU A 350 13.21 -8.24 6.38
CA GLU A 350 12.17 -8.04 7.40
C GLU A 350 11.84 -6.55 7.54
N THR A 351 12.88 -5.73 7.68
CA THR A 351 12.76 -4.27 7.79
C THR A 351 12.19 -3.67 6.50
N LEU A 352 12.60 -4.18 5.33
CA LEU A 352 12.05 -3.76 4.04
C LEU A 352 10.53 -3.99 3.98
N GLY A 353 10.07 -5.18 4.38
CA GLY A 353 8.64 -5.51 4.40
C GLY A 353 7.81 -4.63 5.34
N GLN A 354 8.40 -4.16 6.45
CA GLN A 354 7.73 -3.27 7.42
C GLN A 354 7.69 -1.80 6.96
N ILE A 355 8.76 -1.32 6.30
CA ILE A 355 8.90 0.10 5.96
C ILE A 355 8.33 0.44 4.58
N LEU A 356 8.46 -0.46 3.60
CA LEU A 356 8.07 -0.21 2.22
C LEU A 356 6.59 0.17 2.07
N PRO A 357 5.62 -0.44 2.79
CA PRO A 357 4.23 -0.03 2.70
C PRO A 357 3.98 1.43 3.07
N GLN A 358 4.66 1.92 4.10
CA GLN A 358 4.55 3.31 4.55
C GLN A 358 5.17 4.27 3.52
N VAL A 359 6.27 3.85 2.87
CA VAL A 359 6.93 4.60 1.80
C VAL A 359 6.03 4.68 0.55
N VAL A 360 5.40 3.57 0.16
CA VAL A 360 4.44 3.48 -0.95
C VAL A 360 3.24 4.39 -0.71
N GLU A 361 2.68 4.34 0.50
CA GLU A 361 1.54 5.18 0.85
C GLU A 361 1.90 6.67 0.82
N ALA A 362 3.05 7.04 1.36
CA ALA A 362 3.54 8.42 1.31
C ALA A 362 3.74 8.90 -0.14
N ALA A 363 4.31 8.06 -1.01
CA ALA A 363 4.49 8.38 -2.43
C ALA A 363 3.14 8.57 -3.13
N ALA A 364 2.17 7.69 -2.87
CA ALA A 364 0.83 7.77 -3.42
C ALA A 364 0.05 9.01 -2.95
N GLN A 365 0.17 9.38 -1.68
CA GLN A 365 -0.46 10.60 -1.14
C GLN A 365 0.16 11.88 -1.73
N GLN A 366 1.47 11.89 -1.97
CA GLN A 366 2.12 12.98 -2.68
C GLN A 366 1.68 13.01 -4.14
N PHE A 367 1.65 11.87 -4.82
CA PHE A 367 1.15 11.75 -6.18
C PHE A 367 -0.25 12.35 -6.32
N LEU A 368 -1.21 11.96 -5.47
CA LEU A 368 -2.59 12.47 -5.53
C LEU A 368 -2.70 13.98 -5.29
N ARG A 369 -1.75 14.59 -4.57
CA ARG A 369 -1.71 16.05 -4.35
C ARG A 369 -1.17 16.83 -5.55
N HIS A 370 -0.35 16.19 -6.38
CA HIS A 370 0.37 16.82 -7.49
C HIS A 370 -0.11 16.37 -8.87
N ALA A 371 -0.86 15.27 -8.95
CA ALA A 371 -1.48 14.80 -10.18
C ALA A 371 -2.59 15.78 -10.61
N GLN A 372 -2.63 16.10 -11.90
CA GLN A 372 -3.73 16.87 -12.47
C GLN A 372 -5.03 16.06 -12.35
N VAL A 373 -6.02 16.61 -11.65
CA VAL A 373 -7.34 16.01 -11.51
C VAL A 373 -8.06 16.11 -12.86
N TYR A 374 -8.08 15.02 -13.62
CA TYR A 374 -8.94 14.93 -14.80
C TYR A 374 -10.37 14.68 -14.32
N LEU A 375 -11.15 15.75 -14.17
CA LEU A 375 -12.61 15.64 -14.07
C LEU A 375 -13.09 14.98 -15.37
N PRO A 376 -13.95 13.94 -15.32
CA PRO A 376 -14.52 13.37 -16.53
C PRO A 376 -15.14 14.50 -17.36
N ALA A 377 -14.80 14.56 -18.65
CA ALA A 377 -15.40 15.50 -19.59
C ALA A 377 -16.89 15.16 -19.77
N GLY A 378 -17.70 15.64 -18.82
CA GLY A 378 -19.14 15.58 -18.84
C GLY A 378 -19.64 16.99 -18.62
N ASN A 379 -20.17 17.60 -19.69
CA ASN A 379 -20.93 18.83 -19.62
C ASN A 379 -21.99 18.73 -18.52
N THR A 380 -21.75 19.37 -17.38
CA THR A 380 -22.77 20.10 -16.61
C THR A 380 -22.04 21.04 -15.68
N HIS A 381 -22.37 22.32 -15.79
CA HIS A 381 -22.11 23.33 -14.77
C HIS A 381 -22.83 22.84 -13.50
N THR A 382 -22.13 22.09 -12.65
CA THR A 382 -22.65 21.76 -11.33
C THR A 382 -22.36 22.98 -10.46
N GLU A 383 -23.36 23.86 -10.34
CA GLU A 383 -23.34 24.88 -9.29
C GLU A 383 -23.03 24.18 -7.96
N ARG A 384 -22.07 24.74 -7.21
CA ARG A 384 -21.77 24.30 -5.85
C ARG A 384 -23.10 24.14 -5.10
N PRO A 385 -23.39 22.99 -4.46
CA PRO A 385 -24.64 22.82 -3.73
C PRO A 385 -24.67 23.85 -2.60
N ARG A 386 -25.50 24.88 -2.76
CA ARG A 386 -25.85 25.78 -1.67
C ARG A 386 -26.86 25.04 -0.81
N LEU A 387 -26.55 24.91 0.48
CA LEU A 387 -27.49 24.44 1.49
C LEU A 387 -28.69 25.41 1.51
N LEU A 388 -29.77 25.04 0.83
CA LEU A 388 -31.10 25.62 0.99
C LEU A 388 -31.68 25.06 2.29
N GLY A 389 -31.90 25.95 3.27
CA GLY A 389 -32.56 25.61 4.52
C GLY A 389 -34.01 25.13 4.32
N PRO A 390 -34.57 24.43 5.30
CA PRO A 390 -35.86 23.76 5.16
C PRO A 390 -37.02 24.75 5.29
N MET A 391 -37.43 25.36 4.19
CA MET A 391 -38.80 25.87 3.99
C MET A 391 -39.00 26.24 2.51
N GLY A 392 -39.38 25.25 1.70
CA GLY A 392 -39.83 25.44 0.32
C GLY A 392 -41.34 25.25 0.25
N MET A 393 -42.10 26.33 0.50
CA MET A 393 -43.53 26.40 0.22
C MET A 393 -43.85 27.79 -0.35
N GLY A 394 -44.36 27.81 -1.58
CA GLY A 394 -45.18 28.90 -2.12
C GLY A 394 -44.46 29.93 -2.98
N GLU A 395 -44.78 29.93 -4.28
CA GLU A 395 -44.63 31.11 -5.15
C GLU A 395 -45.28 32.35 -4.50
N PRO A 396 -44.66 33.53 -4.58
CA PRO A 396 -45.30 34.77 -4.13
C PRO A 396 -46.42 35.16 -5.12
N PRO A 397 -47.61 35.57 -4.64
CA PRO A 397 -48.70 35.97 -5.53
C PRO A 397 -48.40 37.30 -6.24
N VAL A 398 -48.86 37.38 -7.49
CA VAL A 398 -48.77 38.54 -8.39
C VAL A 398 -49.45 39.77 -7.76
N PRO A 399 -48.82 40.97 -7.74
CA PRO A 399 -49.43 42.17 -7.17
C PRO A 399 -50.50 42.78 -8.10
N PRO A 400 -51.59 43.35 -7.56
CA PRO A 400 -52.61 44.06 -8.33
C PRO A 400 -52.14 45.45 -8.81
N PRO A 401 -52.76 46.01 -9.87
CA PRO A 401 -52.29 47.25 -10.51
C PRO A 401 -52.58 48.48 -9.65
N ALA A 402 -51.63 49.41 -9.62
CA ALA A 402 -51.72 50.67 -8.88
C ALA A 402 -52.65 51.68 -9.58
N PRO A 403 -53.49 52.42 -8.83
CA PRO A 403 -54.24 53.55 -9.36
C PRO A 403 -53.49 54.87 -9.13
N PHE A 404 -53.39 55.65 -10.21
CA PHE A 404 -53.04 57.09 -10.35
C PHE A 404 -51.55 57.50 -10.56
N PRO A 405 -51.26 58.30 -11.62
CA PRO A 405 -49.95 58.91 -11.93
C PRO A 405 -49.95 60.43 -11.57
N PRO A 406 -49.02 61.27 -12.07
CA PRO A 406 -47.55 61.31 -12.03
C PRO A 406 -47.04 62.65 -11.41
N THR A 407 -45.73 62.90 -11.36
CA THR A 407 -45.01 64.17 -11.69
C THR A 407 -43.57 64.08 -11.17
N ALA A 408 -42.56 63.95 -12.02
CA ALA A 408 -41.83 65.00 -12.76
C ALA A 408 -40.53 65.40 -12.06
N HIS A 409 -39.37 65.05 -12.64
CA HIS A 409 -38.46 66.03 -13.26
C HIS A 409 -37.18 65.36 -13.82
N ARG A 410 -36.78 65.86 -15.02
CA ARG A 410 -35.47 65.76 -15.69
C ARG A 410 -34.32 66.04 -14.71
N GLY A 411 -33.13 65.49 -14.85
CA GLY A 411 -32.27 65.41 -16.03
C GLY A 411 -30.86 64.90 -15.65
N PRO A 412 -29.88 64.91 -16.59
CA PRO A 412 -28.88 63.85 -16.68
C PRO A 412 -27.42 64.32 -16.48
N ASP A 413 -26.50 63.36 -16.70
CA ASP A 413 -25.09 63.49 -17.13
C ASP A 413 -23.98 63.42 -16.07
N GLY A 414 -22.91 62.70 -16.44
CA GLY A 414 -21.54 63.13 -16.14
C GLY A 414 -20.54 62.10 -15.59
N HIS A 415 -19.82 61.44 -16.50
CA HIS A 415 -18.34 61.23 -16.51
C HIS A 415 -17.54 61.05 -15.20
N THR A 416 -16.93 59.87 -15.01
CA THR A 416 -15.47 59.56 -15.15
C THR A 416 -14.47 60.50 -14.48
N GLY A 417 -13.66 59.97 -13.55
CA GLY A 417 -12.45 60.62 -13.05
C GLY A 417 -11.63 59.70 -12.13
N SER A 418 -10.39 59.42 -12.54
CA SER A 418 -9.33 58.71 -11.83
C SER A 418 -8.58 59.60 -10.82
N GLY A 419 -7.95 58.99 -9.82
CA GLY A 419 -6.89 59.56 -8.96
C GLY A 419 -6.85 58.76 -7.66
N GLY A 420 -5.74 58.12 -7.25
CA GLY A 420 -4.48 58.72 -6.79
C GLY A 420 -4.42 58.47 -5.27
N THR A 421 -3.55 57.57 -4.80
CA THR A 421 -2.26 57.83 -4.11
C THR A 421 -2.34 57.99 -2.59
N ASP A 422 -1.43 57.27 -1.93
CA ASP A 422 -0.63 57.63 -0.74
C ASP A 422 -1.11 57.45 0.71
N GLY A 423 -0.11 57.12 1.54
CA GLY A 423 0.01 57.34 2.99
C GLY A 423 -0.28 56.09 3.83
N SER A 424 0.70 55.33 4.34
CA SER A 424 1.76 55.60 5.35
C SER A 424 1.27 55.65 6.80
N ASP A 425 2.20 55.28 7.70
CA ASP A 425 2.24 55.39 9.18
C ASP A 425 1.82 54.10 9.92
N THR A 426 2.73 53.28 10.48
CA THR A 426 3.63 53.42 11.66
C THR A 426 2.93 53.73 12.99
N ASP A 427 2.89 52.75 13.89
CA ASP A 427 3.49 52.76 15.25
C ASP A 427 3.07 51.50 16.03
N THR A 428 4.01 50.63 16.42
CA THR A 428 4.65 50.55 17.76
C THR A 428 3.65 50.51 18.94
N ASP A 429 3.57 49.37 19.64
CA ASP A 429 3.96 49.34 21.06
C ASP A 429 4.21 47.89 21.55
N SER A 430 5.15 47.80 22.48
CA SER A 430 5.65 46.60 23.13
C SER A 430 4.83 46.30 24.39
N THR A 431 4.79 45.05 24.84
CA THR A 431 4.85 44.79 26.29
C THR A 431 5.35 43.38 26.57
N ASP A 432 6.31 43.40 27.47
CA ASP A 432 7.15 42.36 28.04
C ASP A 432 6.40 41.63 29.18
N THR A 433 6.65 40.34 29.39
CA THR A 433 6.60 39.73 30.73
C THR A 433 7.33 38.38 30.75
N ASP A 434 8.51 38.45 31.37
CA ASP A 434 9.42 37.41 31.81
C ASP A 434 8.95 36.71 33.12
N ARG A 435 9.58 35.55 33.40
CA ARG A 435 9.75 34.78 34.66
C ARG A 435 8.78 33.63 34.95
N GLY A 436 9.26 32.43 35.32
CA GLY A 436 10.63 32.06 35.64
C GLY A 436 10.82 30.58 36.01
N ASP A 437 12.11 30.23 36.13
CA ASP A 437 12.69 28.96 36.52
C ASP A 437 12.31 28.52 37.95
N ALA A 438 12.29 27.19 38.16
CA ALA A 438 12.72 26.57 39.40
C ALA A 438 13.25 25.15 39.11
N ASP A 439 14.55 25.02 39.35
CA ASP A 439 15.36 23.81 39.52
C ASP A 439 15.00 23.12 40.84
N ASP A 440 14.97 21.78 40.88
CA ASP A 440 15.53 21.05 42.03
C ASP A 440 15.79 19.55 41.76
N SER A 441 16.84 19.09 42.42
CA SER A 441 17.57 17.83 42.22
C SER A 441 17.11 16.66 43.11
N GLN A 442 17.75 15.49 42.87
CA GLN A 442 17.91 14.28 43.72
C GLN A 442 16.82 13.20 43.55
N SER A 443 17.10 11.89 43.50
CA SER A 443 18.27 11.05 43.81
C SER A 443 18.39 9.86 42.85
#